data_AF-A0AAV4E056-F1
#
_entry.id   AF-A0AAV4E056-F1
#
_cell.length_a   1.000
_cell.length_b   1.000
_cell.length_c   1.000
_cell.angle_alpha   90.00
_cell.angle_beta   90.00
_cell.angle_gamma   90.00
#
_symmetry.space_group_name_H-M   'P 1'
#
loop_
_entity.id
_entity.type
_entity.pdbx_description
1 polymer ?
#
loop_
_entity_poly.entity_id
_entity_poly.type
_entity_poly.pdbx_seq_one_letter_code
_entity_poly.pdbx_strand_id
1 'polypeptide(L)'
;MEVGQHHGNTGADKLSTWTENHKAAWPGTKPSEIHKQIAETYDEGAISRSRMYQWCTWFGEGRTSLGDEPKSGRPKTSTNEENTTRVDELIRCDRRMKIREIALK
;
A
#
# COMPACT_ATOMS: atom_id res chain seq x y z
N MET A 1 -17.53 -19.15 1.72
CA MET A 1 -17.04 -17.94 2.43
C MET A 1 -16.16 -17.20 1.44
N GLU A 2 -16.77 -16.34 0.62
CA GLU A 2 -16.03 -15.50 -0.31
C GLU A 2 -15.41 -14.34 0.47
N VAL A 3 -14.08 -14.22 0.35
CA VAL A 3 -13.38 -13.01 0.73
C VAL A 3 -13.83 -11.91 -0.22
N GLY A 4 -14.59 -10.95 0.31
CA GLY A 4 -15.06 -9.79 -0.44
C GLY A 4 -13.87 -9.08 -1.08
N GLN A 5 -13.82 -9.08 -2.41
CA GLN A 5 -12.93 -8.22 -3.16
C GLN A 5 -13.38 -6.77 -2.93
N HIS A 6 -12.78 -6.12 -1.93
CA HIS A 6 -12.73 -4.66 -1.89
C HIS A 6 -11.93 -4.21 -3.12
N HIS A 7 -12.62 -3.93 -4.22
CA HIS A 7 -12.06 -3.17 -5.32
C HIS A 7 -11.71 -1.78 -4.75
N GLY A 8 -10.43 -1.59 -4.43
CA GLY A 8 -9.92 -0.35 -3.85
C GLY A 8 -10.12 0.78 -4.84
N ASN A 9 -11.01 1.70 -4.53
CA ASN A 9 -11.13 2.99 -5.21
C ASN A 9 -10.05 3.91 -4.65
N THR A 10 -8.79 3.69 -5.04
CA THR A 10 -7.65 4.41 -4.47
C THR A 10 -7.41 5.67 -5.29
N GLY A 11 -7.06 6.80 -4.66
CA GLY A 11 -6.67 8.03 -5.39
C GLY A 11 -5.50 7.84 -6.37
N ALA A 12 -4.74 6.75 -6.23
CA ALA A 12 -3.74 6.30 -7.17
C ALA A 12 -4.33 5.80 -8.51
N ASP A 13 -5.47 5.11 -8.49
CA ASP A 13 -6.12 4.58 -9.71
C ASP A 13 -6.70 5.71 -10.57
N LYS A 14 -7.28 6.73 -9.92
CA LYS A 14 -7.79 7.95 -10.59
C LYS A 14 -6.67 8.81 -11.18
N LEU A 15 -5.52 8.84 -10.51
CA LEU A 15 -4.32 9.42 -11.09
C LEU A 15 -3.79 8.56 -12.21
N SER A 16 -3.86 7.23 -12.17
CA SER A 16 -3.38 6.35 -13.25
C SER A 16 -4.10 6.62 -14.58
N THR A 17 -5.43 6.66 -14.58
CA THR A 17 -6.23 6.95 -15.79
C THR A 17 -6.05 8.39 -16.30
N TRP A 18 -5.82 9.35 -15.39
CA TRP A 18 -5.55 10.73 -15.77
C TRP A 18 -4.09 10.95 -16.23
N THR A 19 -3.12 10.29 -15.58
CA THR A 19 -1.68 10.38 -15.85
C THR A 19 -1.29 9.73 -17.17
N GLU A 20 -1.90 8.62 -17.58
CA GLU A 20 -1.64 8.03 -18.91
C GLU A 20 -2.02 9.00 -20.03
N ASN A 21 -3.14 9.72 -19.87
CA ASN A 21 -3.61 10.70 -20.85
C ASN A 21 -2.89 12.05 -20.77
N HIS A 22 -2.29 12.41 -19.62
CA HIS A 22 -1.72 13.74 -19.38
C HIS A 22 -0.25 13.74 -18.98
N LYS A 23 0.48 12.63 -19.12
CA LYS A 23 1.90 12.47 -18.72
C LYS A 23 2.82 13.57 -19.30
N ALA A 24 2.48 14.08 -20.49
CA ALA A 24 3.21 15.16 -21.15
C ALA A 24 3.04 16.55 -20.49
N ALA A 25 2.00 16.75 -19.68
CA ALA A 25 1.70 18.02 -19.01
C ALA A 25 2.43 18.17 -17.66
N TRP A 26 3.02 17.11 -17.13
CA TRP A 26 3.63 17.13 -15.79
C TRP A 26 4.99 17.86 -15.73
N PRO A 27 5.88 17.74 -16.76
CA PRO A 27 7.12 18.51 -16.77
C PRO A 27 6.82 19.99 -17.06
N GLY A 28 6.82 20.81 -16.01
CA GLY A 28 6.74 22.28 -16.12
C GLY A 28 5.39 22.92 -15.77
N THR A 29 4.35 22.14 -15.51
CA THR A 29 3.05 22.69 -15.04
C THR A 29 3.03 22.82 -13.51
N LYS A 30 2.50 23.93 -13.00
CA LYS A 30 2.38 24.17 -11.57
C LYS A 30 1.42 23.15 -10.93
N PRO A 31 1.76 22.52 -9.78
CA PRO A 31 0.89 21.55 -9.11
C PRO A 31 -0.53 22.06 -8.81
N SER A 32 -0.68 23.37 -8.58
CA SER A 32 -1.97 24.03 -8.38
C SER A 32 -2.89 23.95 -9.59
N GLU A 33 -2.34 24.07 -10.80
CA GLU A 33 -3.09 24.01 -12.05
C GLU A 33 -3.53 22.57 -12.35
N ILE A 34 -2.64 21.61 -12.11
CA ILE A 34 -2.94 20.18 -12.22
C ILE A 34 -4.06 19.79 -11.25
N HIS A 35 -3.99 20.27 -10.00
CA HIS A 35 -5.04 20.03 -9.01
C HIS A 35 -6.39 20.62 -9.48
N LYS A 36 -6.39 21.82 -10.05
CA LYS A 36 -7.61 22.46 -10.55
C LYS A 36 -8.27 21.62 -11.66
N GLN A 37 -7.50 21.16 -12.64
CA GLN A 37 -8.01 20.31 -13.72
C GLN A 37 -8.57 18.98 -13.22
N ILE A 38 -7.90 18.37 -12.24
CA ILE A 38 -8.38 17.12 -11.61
C ILE A 38 -9.63 17.38 -10.76
N ALA A 39 -9.70 18.49 -10.03
CA ALA A 39 -10.88 18.87 -9.27
C ALA A 39 -12.10 19.12 -10.18
N GLU A 40 -11.90 19.80 -11.32
CA GLU A 40 -12.96 20.01 -12.31
C GLU A 40 -13.46 18.71 -12.95
N THR A 41 -12.59 17.72 -13.12
CA THR A 41 -12.95 16.44 -13.76
C THR A 41 -13.61 15.47 -12.78
N TYR A 42 -13.14 15.42 -11.53
CA TYR A 42 -13.50 14.35 -10.58
C TYR A 42 -14.32 14.85 -9.38
N ASP A 43 -14.48 16.16 -9.20
CA ASP A 43 -15.24 16.81 -8.13
C ASP A 43 -14.94 16.18 -6.74
N GLU A 44 -15.93 15.57 -6.07
CA GLU A 44 -15.74 14.88 -4.77
C GLU A 44 -14.69 13.74 -4.81
N GLY A 45 -14.44 13.19 -5.99
CA GLY A 45 -13.47 12.13 -6.21
C GLY A 45 -12.03 12.61 -6.40
N ALA A 46 -11.79 13.92 -6.41
CA ALA A 46 -10.48 14.51 -6.66
C ALA A 46 -9.49 14.26 -5.52
N ILE A 47 -8.21 14.15 -5.89
CA ILE A 47 -7.14 14.00 -4.90
C ILE A 47 -6.91 15.33 -4.19
N SER A 48 -6.64 15.30 -2.88
CA SER A 48 -6.33 16.54 -2.14
C SER A 48 -5.11 17.30 -2.70
N ARG A 49 -5.11 18.63 -2.56
CA ARG A 49 -3.98 19.50 -2.90
C ARG A 49 -2.64 18.98 -2.35
N SER A 50 -2.58 18.63 -1.07
CA SER A 50 -1.33 18.15 -0.46
C SER A 50 -0.80 16.88 -1.13
N ARG A 51 -1.69 15.96 -1.48
CA ARG A 51 -1.33 14.72 -2.19
C ARG A 51 -0.84 15.05 -3.61
N MET A 52 -1.44 16.04 -4.29
CA MET A 52 -1.01 16.48 -5.63
C MET A 52 0.43 16.98 -5.62
N TYR A 53 0.77 17.84 -4.64
CA TYR A 53 2.11 18.36 -4.50
C TYR A 53 3.14 17.25 -4.25
N GLN A 54 2.81 16.28 -3.40
CA GLN A 54 3.66 15.12 -3.15
C GLN A 54 3.91 14.30 -4.43
N TRP A 55 2.87 14.08 -5.24
CA TRP A 55 3.02 13.41 -6.53
C TRP A 55 3.92 14.21 -7.48
N CYS A 56 3.71 15.52 -7.64
CA CYS A 56 4.59 16.34 -8.48
C CYS A 56 6.06 16.27 -8.05
N THR A 57 6.35 16.24 -6.75
CA THR A 57 7.71 16.03 -6.22
C THR A 57 8.25 14.66 -6.62
N TRP A 58 7.51 13.59 -6.37
CA TRP A 58 7.95 12.22 -6.69
C TRP A 58 8.24 12.02 -8.18
N PHE A 59 7.38 12.55 -9.05
CA PHE A 59 7.60 12.46 -10.49
C PHE A 59 8.77 13.34 -10.96
N GLY A 60 8.98 14.50 -10.32
CA GLY A 60 10.17 15.32 -10.54
C GLY A 60 11.47 14.62 -10.11
N GLU A 61 11.40 13.75 -9.10
CA GLU A 61 12.50 12.90 -8.63
C GLU A 61 12.68 11.61 -9.47
N GLY A 62 11.87 11.42 -10.52
CA GLY A 62 11.97 10.28 -11.43
C GLY A 62 11.24 9.02 -10.95
N ARG A 63 10.42 9.09 -9.90
CA ARG A 63 9.54 7.99 -9.51
C ARG A 63 8.50 7.74 -10.60
N THR A 64 8.50 6.53 -11.15
CA THR A 64 7.52 6.08 -12.15
C THR A 64 6.48 5.12 -11.57
N SER A 65 6.66 4.66 -10.33
CA SER A 65 5.73 3.76 -9.66
C SER A 65 4.55 4.50 -9.06
N LEU A 66 3.34 4.09 -9.47
CA LEU A 66 2.06 4.62 -8.99
C LEU A 66 1.55 3.91 -7.71
N GLY A 67 2.14 2.77 -7.38
CA GLY A 67 1.79 2.02 -6.17
C GLY A 67 2.34 2.69 -4.91
N ASP A 68 1.70 2.37 -3.78
CA ASP A 68 2.29 2.60 -2.46
C ASP A 68 3.64 1.86 -2.38
N GLU A 69 4.64 2.50 -1.76
CA GLU A 69 5.85 1.79 -1.39
C GLU A 69 5.54 0.68 -0.39
N PRO A 70 6.34 -0.39 -0.34
CA PRO A 70 6.18 -1.43 0.66
C PRO A 70 6.15 -0.79 2.04
N LYS A 71 4.98 -0.83 2.68
CA LYS A 71 4.80 -0.28 4.01
C LYS A 71 5.64 -1.12 4.96
N SER A 72 6.51 -0.47 5.73
CA SER A 72 7.12 -1.10 6.90
C SER A 72 5.99 -1.44 7.88
N GLY A 73 5.50 -2.66 7.80
CA GLY A 73 4.52 -3.19 8.74
C GLY A 73 5.19 -3.51 10.07
N ARG A 74 4.38 -3.71 11.12
CA ARG A 74 4.90 -4.30 12.36
C ARG A 74 5.51 -5.67 12.03
N PRO A 75 6.78 -5.93 12.35
CA PRO A 75 7.36 -7.25 12.14
C PRO A 75 6.51 -8.27 12.89
N LYS A 76 6.09 -9.33 12.19
CA LYS A 76 5.37 -10.46 12.81
C LYS A 76 6.36 -11.27 13.63
N THR A 77 6.57 -10.87 14.88
CA THR A 77 7.45 -11.59 15.80
C THR A 77 6.91 -12.98 16.16
N SER A 78 5.61 -13.24 15.94
CA SER A 78 4.98 -14.54 16.16
C SER A 78 5.25 -15.58 15.08
N THR A 79 5.63 -15.15 13.86
CA THR A 79 5.79 -16.04 12.70
C THR A 79 7.18 -15.82 12.11
N ASN A 80 8.19 -16.05 12.93
CA ASN A 80 9.57 -16.16 12.46
C ASN A 80 9.96 -17.65 12.37
N GLU A 81 11.05 -17.93 11.66
CA GLU A 81 11.54 -19.29 11.42
C GLU A 81 11.97 -20.00 12.71
N GLU A 82 12.53 -19.24 13.66
CA GLU A 82 12.93 -19.72 14.99
C GLU A 82 11.73 -20.26 15.79
N ASN A 83 10.65 -19.47 15.90
CA ASN A 83 9.43 -19.88 16.59
C ASN A 83 8.75 -21.05 15.88
N THR A 84 8.82 -21.10 14.54
CA THR A 84 8.27 -22.21 13.76
C THR A 84 9.03 -23.51 14.07
N THR A 85 10.36 -23.44 14.09
CA THR A 85 11.23 -24.57 14.43
C THR A 85 10.99 -25.05 15.86
N ARG A 86 10.95 -24.12 16.83
CA ARG A 86 10.71 -24.43 18.25
C ARG A 86 9.36 -25.13 18.46
N VAL A 87 8.31 -24.66 17.78
CA VAL A 87 6.97 -25.28 17.87
C VAL A 87 6.97 -26.67 17.24
N ASP A 88 7.63 -26.86 16.09
CA ASP A 88 7.74 -28.18 15.44
C ASP A 88 8.46 -29.19 16.33
N GLU A 89 9.56 -28.78 16.97
CA GLU A 89 10.30 -29.60 17.93
C GLU A 89 9.43 -30.02 19.12
N LEU A 90 8.71 -29.08 19.74
CA LEU A 90 7.81 -29.38 20.86
C LEU A 90 6.73 -30.41 20.48
N ILE A 91 6.15 -30.28 19.29
CA ILE A 91 5.12 -31.22 18.79
C ILE A 91 5.73 -32.60 18.48
N ARG A 92 6.96 -32.65 17.93
CA ARG A 92 7.65 -33.93 17.67
C ARG A 92 8.04 -34.64 18.95
N CYS A 93 8.45 -33.91 19.98
CA CYS A 93 8.77 -34.45 21.31
C CYS A 93 7.54 -34.99 22.03
N ASP A 94 6.41 -34.27 22.00
CA ASP A 94 5.14 -34.74 22.54
C ASP A 94 3.96 -34.33 21.65
N ARG A 95 3.49 -35.29 20.85
CA ARG A 95 2.35 -35.09 19.94
C ARG A 95 1.01 -34.87 20.66
N ARG A 96 0.94 -35.04 21.99
CA ARG A 96 -0.27 -34.79 22.80
C ARG A 96 -0.29 -33.39 23.42
N MET A 97 0.78 -32.59 23.28
CA MET A 97 0.82 -31.21 23.77
C MET A 97 -0.29 -30.36 23.15
N LYS A 98 -0.92 -29.53 23.99
CA LYS A 98 -1.96 -28.59 23.58
C LYS A 98 -1.35 -27.23 23.26
N ILE A 99 -2.03 -26.47 22.40
CA ILE A 99 -1.59 -25.12 21.97
C ILE A 99 -1.28 -24.21 23.17
N ARG A 100 -2.09 -24.25 24.23
CA ARG A 100 -1.86 -23.47 25.46
C ARG A 100 -0.56 -23.85 26.18
N GLU A 101 -0.13 -25.10 26.09
CA GLU A 101 1.09 -25.58 26.72
C GLU A 101 2.31 -25.19 25.88
N ILE A 102 2.17 -25.21 24.55
CA ILE A 102 3.17 -24.69 23.61
C ILE A 102 3.37 -23.18 23.83
N ALA A 103 2.30 -22.43 24.06
CA ALA A 103 2.37 -20.98 24.33
C ALA A 103 3.03 -20.61 25.66
N LEU A 104 3.25 -21.58 26.55
CA LEU A 104 3.94 -21.40 27.84
C LEU A 104 5.43 -21.78 27.79
N LYS A 105 5.94 -22.18 26.62
CA LYS A 105 7.32 -22.58 26.38
C LYS A 105 8.09 -21.49 25.65
#